data_AF-A0A524R0C8-F1
#
_entry.id   AF-A0A524R0C8-F1
#
_cell.length_a   1.000
_cell.length_b   1.000
_cell.length_c   1.000
_cell.angle_alpha   90.00
_cell.angle_beta   90.00
_cell.angle_gamma   90.00
#
_symmetry.space_group_name_H-M   'P 1'
#
loop_
_entity.id
_entity.type
_entity.pdbx_description
1 polymer ?
#
loop_
_entity_poly.entity_id
_entity_poly.type
_entity_poly.pdbx_seq_one_letter_code
_entity_poly.pdbx_strand_id
1 'polypeptide(L)'
;MEEPWLYSANNLARVEPSGPTELVTEVIERPSRRAGLGDLYQLAAVAGTALGAYHGYRRSGSVSWAFGWSLFGGLMPVFAIPLAFAQGFGKKKGKS
;
A
#
# COMPACT_ATOMS: atom_id res chain seq x y z
N MET A 1 25.42 38.74 54.43
CA MET A 1 26.37 38.42 53.35
C MET A 1 25.54 37.63 52.34
N GLU A 2 25.11 38.32 51.28
CA GLU A 2 24.19 37.78 50.27
C GLU A 2 24.99 37.00 49.24
N GLU A 3 24.61 35.75 49.00
CA GLU A 3 25.36 34.83 48.15
C GLU A 3 24.94 34.99 46.66
N PRO A 4 25.85 35.37 45.75
CA PRO A 4 25.54 35.83 44.39
C PRO A 4 25.40 34.70 43.34
N TRP A 5 25.18 33.45 43.74
CA TRP A 5 25.19 32.30 42.82
C TRP A 5 23.81 31.85 42.32
N LEU A 6 22.74 32.61 42.57
CA LEU A 6 21.39 32.35 42.05
C LEU A 6 21.18 32.76 40.57
N TYR A 7 22.24 33.04 39.82
CA TYR A 7 22.20 33.27 38.37
C TYR A 7 23.13 32.33 37.59
N SER A 8 23.16 31.05 37.97
CA SER A 8 23.72 30.01 37.10
C SER A 8 22.64 29.53 36.13
N ALA A 9 22.95 29.55 34.84
CA ALA A 9 22.09 29.21 33.69
C ALA A 9 21.53 27.77 33.66
N ASN A 10 21.56 27.05 34.78
CA ASN A 10 21.06 25.69 34.93
C ASN A 10 19.58 25.62 35.36
N ASN A 11 18.91 26.76 35.58
CA ASN A 11 17.46 26.81 35.82
C ASN A 11 16.62 26.88 34.52
N LEU A 12 17.19 26.56 33.36
CA LEU A 12 16.41 26.35 32.13
C LEU A 12 15.87 24.92 31.98
N ALA A 13 16.15 24.05 32.96
CA ALA A 13 15.66 22.66 32.98
C ALA A 13 14.34 22.48 33.76
N ARG A 14 13.45 23.48 33.76
CA ARG A 14 12.05 23.27 34.19
C ARG A 14 11.09 24.10 33.35
N VAL A 15 11.02 23.79 32.06
CA VAL A 15 9.76 23.86 31.34
C VAL A 15 9.29 22.42 31.25
N GLU A 16 8.45 22.00 32.20
CA GLU A 16 7.68 20.77 32.01
C GLU A 16 6.70 21.01 30.85
N PRO A 17 6.62 20.12 29.85
CA PRO A 17 5.50 20.14 28.92
C PRO A 17 4.25 19.70 29.70
N SER A 18 3.59 20.63 30.38
CA SER A 18 2.31 20.40 31.06
C SER A 18 1.15 20.41 30.05
N GLY A 19 1.16 19.50 29.08
CA GLY A 19 0.11 19.42 28.07
C GLY A 19 0.03 18.06 27.36
N PRO A 20 -1.18 17.58 27.01
CA PRO A 20 -1.40 16.34 26.26
C PRO A 20 -1.07 16.49 24.76
N THR A 21 -0.02 17.24 24.42
CA THR A 21 0.31 17.59 23.03
C THR A 21 1.31 16.63 22.40
N GLU A 22 2.13 15.95 23.21
CA GLU A 22 3.06 14.92 22.70
C GLU A 22 2.32 13.64 22.27
N LEU A 23 1.25 13.27 22.98
CA LEU A 23 0.41 12.11 22.64
C LEU A 23 -0.40 12.30 21.34
N VAL A 24 -0.70 13.54 20.95
CA VAL A 24 -1.48 13.84 19.73
C VAL A 24 -0.58 13.86 18.50
N THR A 25 0.69 14.20 18.65
CA THR A 25 1.64 14.24 17.52
C THR A 25 2.12 12.84 17.12
N GLU A 26 2.34 11.94 18.09
CA GLU A 26 2.77 10.56 17.81
C GLU A 26 1.70 9.72 17.08
N VAL A 27 0.42 10.04 17.28
CA VAL A 27 -0.72 9.33 16.66
C VAL A 27 -0.91 9.72 15.18
N ILE A 28 -0.44 10.89 14.76
CA ILE A 28 -0.67 11.41 13.40
C ILE A 28 0.53 11.14 12.48
N GLU A 29 1.73 10.93 13.03
CA GLU A 29 2.98 10.84 12.26
C GLU A 29 3.56 9.42 12.19
N ARG A 30 2.84 8.46 11.59
CA ARG A 30 3.54 7.28 11.06
C ARG A 30 2.91 6.55 9.87
N PRO A 31 2.73 7.19 8.70
CA PRO A 31 2.76 6.45 7.44
C PRO A 31 4.22 6.29 6.98
N SER A 32 5.10 5.72 7.82
CA SER A 32 6.51 5.48 7.46
C SER A 32 6.90 4.00 7.54
N ARG A 33 5.97 3.10 7.22
CA ARG A 33 6.40 1.80 6.69
C ARG A 33 6.69 1.98 5.21
N ARG A 34 7.95 1.80 4.82
CA ARG A 34 8.29 1.55 3.40
C ARG A 34 7.42 0.37 2.97
N ALA A 35 6.73 0.51 1.83
CA ALA A 35 5.92 -0.57 1.29
C ALA A 35 6.79 -1.83 1.21
N GLY A 36 6.40 -2.85 1.96
CA GLY A 36 7.08 -4.13 1.96
C GLY A 36 6.76 -4.91 0.70
N LEU A 37 7.56 -5.94 0.44
CA LEU A 37 7.28 -6.87 -0.67
C LEU A 37 5.87 -7.47 -0.58
N GLY A 38 5.36 -7.68 0.64
CA GLY A 38 4.00 -8.13 0.90
C GLY A 38 2.91 -7.12 0.51
N ASP A 39 3.13 -5.82 0.78
CA ASP A 39 2.18 -4.76 0.41
C ASP A 39 2.10 -4.64 -1.12
N LEU A 40 3.24 -4.72 -1.79
CA LEU A 40 3.32 -4.74 -3.26
C LEU A 40 2.63 -5.97 -3.83
N TYR A 41 2.81 -7.15 -3.22
CA TYR A 41 2.14 -8.36 -3.65
C TYR A 41 0.61 -8.27 -3.47
N GLN A 42 0.12 -7.72 -2.36
CA GLN A 42 -1.31 -7.52 -2.14
C GLN A 42 -1.91 -6.54 -3.15
N LEU A 43 -1.24 -5.42 -3.42
CA LEU A 43 -1.65 -4.49 -4.47
C LEU A 43 -1.66 -5.17 -5.84
N ALA A 44 -0.64 -5.97 -6.14
CA ALA A 44 -0.57 -6.72 -7.37
C ALA A 44 -1.68 -7.78 -7.46
N ALA A 45 -2.05 -8.43 -6.36
CA ALA A 45 -3.14 -9.40 -6.30
C ALA A 45 -4.50 -8.74 -6.55
N VAL A 46 -4.76 -7.57 -5.94
CA VAL A 46 -5.97 -6.79 -6.20
C VAL A 46 -6.04 -6.36 -7.67
N ALA A 47 -4.95 -5.78 -8.19
CA ALA A 47 -4.86 -5.39 -9.59
C ALA A 47 -5.00 -6.61 -10.52
N GLY A 48 -4.34 -7.72 -10.20
CA GLY A 48 -4.39 -8.96 -10.94
C GLY A 48 -5.80 -9.55 -10.99
N THR A 49 -6.55 -9.50 -9.89
CA THR A 49 -7.95 -9.92 -9.83
C THR A 49 -8.79 -9.13 -10.83
N ALA A 50 -8.72 -7.79 -10.79
CA ALA A 50 -9.48 -6.92 -11.68
C ALA A 50 -9.07 -7.07 -13.15
N LEU A 51 -7.76 -7.06 -13.43
CA LEU A 51 -7.22 -7.22 -14.78
C LEU A 51 -7.53 -8.60 -15.35
N GLY A 52 -7.45 -9.64 -14.53
CA GLY A 52 -7.81 -11.01 -14.89
C GLY A 52 -9.29 -11.12 -15.27
N ALA A 53 -10.19 -10.64 -14.40
CA ALA A 53 -11.62 -10.63 -14.68
C ALA A 53 -11.93 -9.94 -16.02
N TYR A 54 -11.37 -8.74 -16.22
CA TYR A 54 -11.53 -7.98 -17.46
C TYR A 54 -10.98 -8.74 -18.68
N HIS A 55 -9.75 -9.27 -18.58
CA HIS A 55 -9.12 -10.03 -19.66
C HIS A 55 -9.95 -11.25 -20.07
N GLY A 56 -10.34 -12.08 -19.09
CA GLY A 56 -11.13 -13.29 -19.33
C GLY A 56 -12.47 -12.95 -19.98
N TYR A 57 -13.19 -11.97 -19.43
CA TYR A 57 -14.47 -11.56 -20.01
C TYR A 57 -14.32 -11.03 -21.42
N ARG A 58 -13.37 -10.12 -21.68
CA ARG A 58 -13.21 -9.50 -23.01
C ARG A 58 -12.75 -10.49 -24.07
N ARG A 59 -11.92 -11.46 -23.70
CA ARG A 59 -11.41 -12.48 -24.63
C ARG A 59 -12.46 -13.47 -25.10
N SER A 60 -13.44 -13.78 -24.24
CA SER A 60 -14.39 -14.88 -24.44
C SER A 60 -15.87 -14.49 -24.43
N GLY A 61 -16.24 -13.37 -23.82
CA GLY A 61 -17.62 -13.03 -23.47
C GLY A 61 -18.21 -13.83 -22.31
N SER A 62 -17.44 -14.69 -21.65
CA SER A 62 -17.92 -15.61 -20.61
C SER A 62 -17.61 -15.10 -19.20
N VAL A 63 -18.62 -15.12 -18.34
CA VAL A 63 -18.49 -14.79 -16.91
C VAL A 63 -17.65 -15.85 -16.19
N SER A 64 -17.82 -17.13 -16.50
CA SER A 64 -17.02 -18.21 -15.89
C SER A 64 -15.54 -18.09 -16.25
N TRP A 65 -15.24 -17.69 -17.49
CA TRP A 65 -13.85 -17.44 -17.90
C TRP A 65 -13.27 -16.18 -17.26
N ALA A 66 -14.10 -15.13 -17.08
CA ALA A 66 -13.73 -13.97 -16.28
C ALA A 66 -13.39 -14.36 -14.84
N PHE A 67 -14.22 -15.21 -14.21
CA PHE A 67 -13.98 -15.68 -12.86
C PHE A 67 -12.68 -16.49 -12.73
N GLY A 68 -12.43 -17.42 -13.66
CA GLY A 68 -11.18 -18.19 -13.68
C GLY A 68 -9.93 -17.29 -13.77
N TRP A 69 -9.95 -16.30 -14.67
CA TRP A 69 -8.85 -15.34 -14.78
C TRP A 69 -8.76 -14.38 -13.59
N SER A 70 -9.88 -14.00 -12.99
CA SER A 70 -9.92 -13.20 -11.77
C SER A 70 -9.22 -13.92 -10.63
N LEU A 71 -9.56 -15.20 -10.42
CA LEU A 71 -8.95 -16.02 -9.38
C LEU A 71 -7.45 -16.23 -9.64
N PHE A 72 -7.08 -16.53 -10.88
CA PHE A 72 -5.67 -16.68 -11.26
C PHE A 72 -4.88 -15.38 -11.06
N GLY A 73 -5.47 -14.24 -11.41
CA GLY A 73 -4.90 -12.91 -11.22
C GLY A 73 -4.68 -12.54 -9.75
N GLY A 74 -5.61 -12.90 -8.87
CA GLY A 74 -5.48 -12.66 -7.44
C GLY A 74 -4.47 -13.57 -6.75
N LEU A 75 -4.45 -14.85 -7.11
CA LEU A 75 -3.56 -15.83 -6.47
C LEU A 75 -2.13 -15.78 -7.01
N MET A 76 -1.95 -15.46 -8.28
CA MET A 76 -0.65 -15.52 -8.97
C MET A 76 -0.43 -14.28 -9.84
N PRO A 77 -0.49 -13.06 -9.28
CA PRO A 77 -0.44 -11.81 -10.06
C PRO A 77 0.84 -11.66 -10.89
N VAL A 78 1.97 -12.16 -10.36
CA VAL A 78 3.28 -12.12 -11.01
C VAL A 78 3.30 -12.91 -12.33
N PHE A 79 2.49 -13.97 -12.45
CA PHE A 79 2.38 -14.76 -13.68
C PHE A 79 1.17 -14.34 -14.53
N ALA A 80 0.04 -14.11 -13.89
CA ALA A 80 -1.22 -13.82 -14.55
C ALA A 80 -1.17 -12.53 -15.36
N ILE A 81 -0.57 -11.46 -14.80
CA ILE A 81 -0.49 -10.17 -15.48
C ILE A 81 0.36 -10.30 -16.75
N PRO A 82 1.64 -10.71 -16.72
CA PRO A 82 2.44 -10.87 -17.95
C PRO A 82 1.79 -11.81 -18.96
N LEU A 83 1.22 -12.94 -18.52
CA LEU A 83 0.55 -13.89 -19.41
C LEU A 83 -0.65 -13.27 -20.12
N ALA A 84 -1.48 -12.51 -19.42
CA ALA A 84 -2.63 -11.83 -20.00
C ALA A 84 -2.21 -10.79 -21.05
N PHE A 85 -1.09 -10.08 -20.83
CA PHE A 85 -0.53 -9.16 -21.83
C PHE A 85 0.07 -9.89 -23.03
N ALA A 86 0.84 -10.96 -22.81
CA ALA A 86 1.40 -11.78 -23.88
C ALA A 86 0.32 -12.42 -24.76
N GLN A 87 -0.84 -12.76 -24.19
CA GLN A 87 -1.98 -13.32 -24.93
C GLN A 87 -2.81 -12.26 -25.70
N GLY A 88 -2.41 -10.98 -25.66
CA GLY A 88 -3.15 -9.87 -26.24
C GLY A 88 -4.25 -9.41 -25.29
N PHE A 89 -3.86 -8.62 -24.29
CA PHE A 89 -4.75 -8.22 -23.19
C PHE A 89 -6.11 -7.70 -23.68
N GLY A 90 -7.20 -8.37 -23.28
CA GLY A 90 -8.57 -7.98 -23.63
C GLY A 90 -8.93 -8.12 -25.12
N LYS A 91 -8.05 -8.68 -25.97
CA LYS A 91 -8.34 -8.95 -27.38
C LYS A 91 -9.13 -10.25 -27.51
N LYS A 92 -10.20 -10.22 -28.32
CA LYS A 92 -10.99 -11.40 -28.66
C LYS A 92 -10.15 -12.35 -29.52
N LYS A 93 -10.28 -13.65 -29.27
CA LYS A 93 -9.63 -14.68 -30.09
C LYS A 93 -10.22 -14.60 -31.51
N GLY A 94 -9.39 -14.32 -32.53
CA GLY A 94 -9.80 -14.31 -33.94
C GLY A 94 -9.88 -12.95 -34.65
N LYS A 95 -9.50 -11.84 -33.99
CA LYS A 95 -9.25 -10.57 -34.68
C LYS A 95 -7.76 -10.25 -34.60
N SER A 96 -7.02 -10.64 -35.64
CA SER A 96 -5.62 -10.25 -35.84
C SER A 96 -5.53 -8.84 -36.41
#